data_AF-I8QU27-F1
#
_entry.id   AF-I8QU27-F1
#
_cell.length_a   1.000
_cell.length_b   1.000
_cell.length_c   1.000
_cell.angle_alpha   90.00
_cell.angle_beta   90.00
_cell.angle_gamma   90.00
#
_symmetry.space_group_name_H-M   'P 1'
#
loop_
_entity.id
_entity.type
_entity.pdbx_description
1 polymer ?
#
loop_
_entity_poly.entity_id
_entity_poly.type
_entity_poly.pdbx_seq_one_letter_code
_entity_poly.pdbx_strand_id
1 'polypeptide(L)'
;MVKRVLLVGLLPKLVDDFHKRLDRPDIELLSGTGVEEVRAAFAQADIEHVFLGGGLDLRARLEMIRVVFESSDKATVHLKDHLSGPEGFVPFVRAVLGGLDDYEPRESSRAVLRAQRRDLLTED
;
A
#
# COMPACT_ATOMS: atom_id res chain seq x y z
N MET A 1 -7.24 11.89 11.56
CA MET A 1 -5.97 11.13 11.69
C MET A 1 -5.26 11.23 10.36
N VAL A 2 -3.93 11.37 10.33
CA VAL A 2 -3.21 11.40 9.05
C VAL A 2 -3.08 9.97 8.55
N LYS A 3 -3.61 9.69 7.35
CA LYS A 3 -3.51 8.39 6.69
C LYS A 3 -2.16 8.24 6.01
N ARG A 4 -1.47 7.13 6.21
CA ARG A 4 -0.17 6.86 5.59
C ARG A 4 -0.33 5.94 4.39
N VAL A 5 0.15 6.42 3.26
CA VAL A 5 0.00 5.76 1.97
C VAL A 5 1.39 5.53 1.37
N LEU A 6 1.69 4.28 1.01
CA LEU A 6 2.92 3.91 0.32
C LEU A 6 2.68 3.75 -1.18
N LEU A 7 3.44 4.47 -1.99
CA LEU A 7 3.43 4.38 -3.44
C LEU A 7 4.66 3.61 -3.91
N VAL A 8 4.48 2.54 -4.68
CA VAL A 8 5.59 1.70 -5.16
C VAL A 8 5.59 1.56 -6.67
N GLY A 9 6.76 1.70 -7.28
CA GLY A 9 6.92 1.62 -8.74
C GLY A 9 6.48 2.88 -9.47
N LEU A 10 6.54 4.04 -8.79
CA LEU A 10 6.31 5.35 -9.39
C LEU A 10 7.64 6.00 -9.75
N LEU A 11 7.70 6.67 -10.90
CA LEU A 11 8.88 7.46 -11.28
C LEU A 11 9.03 8.68 -10.35
N PRO A 12 10.25 9.07 -9.93
CA PRO A 12 10.45 10.18 -9.00
C PRO A 12 9.75 11.48 -9.42
N LYS A 13 9.76 11.83 -10.71
CA LYS A 13 9.07 13.01 -11.24
C LYS A 13 7.56 13.00 -11.00
N LEU A 14 6.94 11.81 -11.03
CA LEU A 14 5.52 11.65 -10.75
C LEU A 14 5.21 11.72 -9.27
N VAL A 15 6.15 11.37 -8.37
CA VAL A 15 6.00 11.50 -6.91
C VAL A 15 5.92 12.97 -6.52
N ASP A 16 6.83 13.81 -7.02
CA ASP A 16 6.85 15.25 -6.73
C ASP A 16 5.58 15.95 -7.22
N ASP A 17 5.12 15.60 -8.43
CA ASP A 17 3.86 16.08 -8.98
C ASP A 17 2.67 15.54 -8.19
N PHE A 18 2.75 14.32 -7.65
CA PHE A 18 1.68 13.72 -6.86
C PHE A 18 1.51 14.42 -5.51
N HIS A 19 2.59 14.71 -4.79
CA HIS A 19 2.52 15.50 -3.55
C HIS A 19 1.85 16.87 -3.76
N LYS A 20 2.21 17.56 -4.85
CA LYS A 20 1.62 18.85 -5.19
C LYS A 20 0.16 18.75 -5.62
N ARG A 21 -0.22 17.67 -6.29
CA ARG A 21 -1.56 17.50 -6.86
C ARG A 21 -2.53 16.89 -5.87
N LEU A 22 -2.12 15.99 -4.97
CA LEU A 22 -3.07 15.24 -4.14
C LEU A 22 -3.96 16.15 -3.30
N ASP A 23 -3.44 17.29 -2.81
CA ASP A 23 -4.19 18.31 -2.05
C ASP A 23 -5.04 17.71 -0.90
N ARG A 24 -4.44 16.76 -0.18
CA ARG A 24 -5.05 16.05 0.95
C ARG A 24 -4.14 16.18 2.18
N PRO A 25 -4.36 17.18 3.05
CA PRO A 25 -3.53 17.39 4.24
C PRO A 25 -3.68 16.26 5.28
N ASP A 26 -4.72 15.44 5.12
CA ASP A 26 -4.98 14.24 5.90
C ASP A 26 -4.18 13.02 5.41
N ILE A 27 -3.35 13.15 4.37
CA ILE A 27 -2.57 12.03 3.82
C ILE A 27 -1.07 12.34 3.85
N GLU A 28 -0.32 11.42 4.46
CA GLU A 28 1.14 11.37 4.39
C GLU A 28 1.54 10.32 3.36
N LEU A 29 2.36 10.72 2.38
CA LEU A 29 2.81 9.87 1.30
C LEU A 29 4.25 9.40 1.53
N LEU A 30 4.45 8.10 1.43
CA LEU A 30 5.73 7.43 1.37
C LEU A 30 5.93 6.87 -0.04
N SER A 31 7.19 6.72 -0.46
CA SER A 31 7.52 6.13 -1.76
C SER A 31 8.56 5.03 -1.63
N GLY A 32 8.43 3.98 -2.43
CA GLY A 32 9.42 2.90 -2.56
C GLY A 32 9.58 2.43 -4.00
N THR A 33 10.64 1.67 -4.25
CA THR A 33 10.96 1.14 -5.58
C THR A 33 10.86 -0.38 -5.68
N GLY A 34 10.92 -1.09 -4.56
CA GLY A 34 10.80 -2.54 -4.51
C GLY A 34 10.54 -3.09 -3.11
N VAL A 35 10.80 -4.39 -2.96
CA VAL A 35 10.45 -5.18 -1.77
C VAL A 35 11.15 -4.65 -0.51
N GLU A 36 12.42 -4.30 -0.60
CA GLU A 36 13.19 -3.84 0.56
C GLU A 36 12.72 -2.46 1.04
N GLU A 37 12.36 -1.54 0.14
CA GLU A 37 11.76 -0.27 0.56
C GLU A 37 10.37 -0.46 1.15
N VAL A 38 9.57 -1.42 0.66
CA VAL A 38 8.30 -1.78 1.30
C VAL A 38 8.55 -2.28 2.73
N ARG A 39 9.51 -3.19 2.92
CA ARG A 39 9.86 -3.71 4.24
C ARG A 39 10.33 -2.59 5.18
N ALA A 40 11.19 -1.71 4.69
CA ALA A 40 11.71 -0.58 5.45
C ALA A 40 10.59 0.39 5.84
N ALA A 41 9.65 0.66 4.94
CA ALA A 41 8.51 1.54 5.20
C ALA A 41 7.62 1.00 6.33
N PHE A 42 7.29 -0.29 6.30
CA PHE A 42 6.51 -0.94 7.38
C PHE A 42 7.26 -1.06 8.71
N ALA A 43 8.60 -1.03 8.69
CA ALA A 43 9.39 -0.98 9.92
C ALA A 43 9.37 0.41 10.57
N GLN A 44 9.10 1.47 9.81
CA GLN A 44 9.18 2.86 10.26
C GLN A 44 7.81 3.50 10.49
N ALA A 45 6.78 3.01 9.80
CA ALA A 45 5.47 3.63 9.80
C ALA A 45 4.36 2.59 9.76
N ASP A 46 3.24 2.97 10.37
CA ASP A 46 2.00 2.22 10.28
C ASP A 46 1.22 2.69 9.05
N ILE A 47 1.22 1.87 8.00
CA ILE A 47 0.72 2.19 6.65
C ILE A 47 -0.68 1.59 6.46
N GLU A 48 -1.65 2.39 6.00
CA GLU A 48 -3.01 1.91 5.72
C GLU A 48 -3.22 1.46 4.26
N HIS A 49 -2.56 2.11 3.31
CA HIS A 49 -2.75 1.81 1.89
C HIS A 49 -1.41 1.68 1.18
N VAL A 50 -1.27 0.63 0.37
CA VAL A 50 -0.11 0.40 -0.50
C VAL A 50 -0.58 0.34 -1.94
N PHE A 51 -0.01 1.18 -2.81
CA PHE A 51 -0.32 1.23 -4.23
C PHE A 51 0.86 0.71 -5.04
N LEU A 52 0.66 -0.38 -5.79
CA LEU A 52 1.70 -0.98 -6.64
C LEU A 52 1.46 -0.62 -8.11
N GLY A 53 2.49 -0.05 -8.75
CA GLY A 53 2.49 0.31 -10.15
C GLY A 53 2.39 -0.89 -11.10
N GLY A 54 1.68 -0.71 -12.21
CA GLY A 54 1.47 -1.75 -13.22
C GLY A 54 2.71 -2.10 -14.05
N GLY A 55 3.74 -1.26 -14.02
CA GLY A 55 5.02 -1.49 -14.71
C GLY A 55 6.01 -2.36 -13.92
N LEU A 56 5.70 -2.72 -12.68
CA LEU A 56 6.52 -3.63 -11.87
C LEU A 56 6.34 -5.07 -12.34
N ASP A 57 7.42 -5.86 -12.29
CA ASP A 57 7.37 -7.30 -12.56
C ASP A 57 6.35 -8.00 -11.64
N LEU A 58 5.63 -8.98 -12.17
CA LEU A 58 4.57 -9.67 -11.43
C LEU A 58 5.11 -10.38 -10.18
N ARG A 59 6.29 -11.02 -10.25
CA ARG A 59 6.86 -11.70 -9.07
C ARG A 59 7.19 -10.69 -7.99
N ALA A 60 7.79 -9.56 -8.36
CA ALA A 60 8.07 -8.48 -7.42
C ALA A 60 6.77 -7.95 -6.78
N ARG A 61 5.69 -7.78 -7.56
CA ARG A 61 4.38 -7.36 -7.03
C ARG A 61 3.83 -8.36 -6.01
N LEU A 62 3.89 -9.66 -6.32
CA LEU A 62 3.44 -10.72 -5.41
C LEU A 62 4.25 -10.76 -4.11
N GLU A 63 5.57 -10.59 -4.22
CA GLU A 63 6.46 -10.54 -3.06
C GLU A 63 6.16 -9.33 -2.17
N MET A 64 5.94 -8.16 -2.76
CA MET A 64 5.52 -6.97 -2.01
C MET A 64 4.18 -7.16 -1.31
N ILE A 65 3.17 -7.74 -1.98
CA ILE A 65 1.87 -8.07 -1.37
C ILE A 65 2.08 -8.96 -0.14
N ARG A 66 2.93 -9.99 -0.28
CA ARG A 66 3.27 -10.89 0.83
C ARG A 66 3.87 -10.10 2.00
N VAL A 67 4.88 -9.25 1.76
CA VAL A 67 5.48 -8.41 2.81
C VAL A 67 4.42 -7.55 3.49
N VAL A 68 3.54 -6.88 2.74
CA VAL A 68 2.49 -6.03 3.33
C VAL A 68 1.62 -6.80 4.33
N PHE A 69 1.09 -7.95 3.92
CA PHE A 69 0.21 -8.75 4.78
C PHE A 69 0.96 -9.55 5.85
N GLU A 70 2.27 -9.77 5.68
CA GLU A 70 3.15 -10.26 6.74
C GLU A 70 3.58 -9.16 7.70
N SER A 71 3.35 -7.87 7.39
CA SER A 71 3.74 -6.73 8.22
C SER A 71 2.57 -6.02 8.89
N SER A 72 1.36 -6.08 8.35
CA SER A 72 0.18 -5.38 8.88
C SER A 72 -1.11 -6.19 8.74
N ASP A 73 -1.97 -6.11 9.75
CA ASP A 73 -3.33 -6.67 9.74
C ASP A 73 -4.38 -5.71 9.16
N LYS A 74 -4.04 -4.41 9.04
CA LYS A 74 -4.97 -3.37 8.58
C LYS A 74 -4.69 -2.84 7.18
N ALA A 75 -3.45 -2.99 6.71
CA ALA A 75 -3.04 -2.41 5.43
C ALA A 75 -3.81 -3.07 4.27
N THR A 76 -4.19 -2.26 3.30
CA THR A 76 -4.81 -2.71 2.05
C THR A 76 -3.84 -2.49 0.89
N VAL A 77 -3.84 -3.42 -0.07
CA VAL A 77 -2.98 -3.34 -1.26
C VAL A 77 -3.81 -3.13 -2.50
N HIS A 78 -3.42 -2.14 -3.30
CA HIS A 78 -4.11 -1.72 -4.53
C HIS A 78 -3.19 -1.93 -5.71
N LEU A 79 -3.62 -2.79 -6.64
CA LEU A 79 -2.83 -3.18 -7.80
C LEU A 79 -3.28 -2.41 -9.02
N LYS A 80 -2.40 -1.55 -9.55
CA LYS A 80 -2.72 -0.85 -10.80
C LYS A 80 -2.62 -1.78 -12.00
N ASP A 81 -3.47 -1.55 -12.99
CA ASP A 81 -3.40 -2.19 -14.29
C ASP A 81 -2.15 -1.76 -15.08
N HIS A 82 -1.74 -2.58 -16.04
CA HIS A 82 -0.63 -2.28 -16.95
C HIS A 82 -1.06 -1.39 -18.13
N LEU A 83 -2.32 -1.51 -18.56
CA LEU A 83 -2.86 -0.90 -19.77
C LEU A 83 -2.77 0.63 -19.74
N SER A 84 -3.06 1.26 -18.60
CA SER A 84 -3.13 2.71 -18.46
C SER A 84 -1.78 3.40 -18.30
N GLY A 85 -0.66 2.66 -18.42
CA GLY A 85 0.69 3.21 -18.40
C GLY A 85 1.06 3.94 -17.10
N PRO A 86 2.24 4.60 -17.04
CA PRO A 86 2.62 5.44 -15.91
C PRO A 86 1.64 6.59 -15.64
N GLU A 87 1.03 7.15 -16.68
CA GLU A 87 0.11 8.30 -16.62
C GLU A 87 -1.15 7.99 -15.80
N GLY A 88 -1.61 6.74 -15.85
CA GLY A 88 -2.77 6.28 -15.09
C GLY A 88 -2.51 6.10 -13.59
N PHE A 89 -1.28 6.23 -13.08
CA PHE A 89 -0.98 5.99 -11.66
C PHE A 89 -1.65 7.00 -10.73
N VAL A 90 -1.51 8.29 -11.02
CA VAL A 90 -2.09 9.36 -10.21
C VAL A 90 -3.64 9.32 -10.21
N PRO A 91 -4.33 9.19 -11.36
CA PRO A 91 -5.78 9.00 -11.38
C PRO A 91 -6.26 7.78 -10.60
N PHE A 92 -5.54 6.65 -10.70
CA PHE A 92 -5.87 5.42 -9.98
C PHE A 92 -5.83 5.62 -8.47
N VAL A 93 -4.72 6.15 -7.94
CA VAL A 93 -4.56 6.38 -6.49
C VAL A 93 -5.66 7.32 -5.98
N ARG A 94 -5.94 8.41 -6.69
CA ARG A 94 -7.02 9.35 -6.33
C ARG A 94 -8.40 8.69 -6.32
N ALA A 95 -8.72 7.89 -7.34
CA ALA A 95 -10.01 7.21 -7.44
C ALA A 95 -10.23 6.23 -6.29
N VAL A 96 -9.20 5.46 -5.94
CA VAL A 96 -9.26 4.50 -4.82
C VAL A 96 -9.37 5.23 -3.48
N LEU A 97 -8.51 6.21 -3.21
CA LEU A 97 -8.54 6.95 -1.94
C LEU A 97 -9.87 7.68 -1.76
N GLY A 98 -10.37 8.37 -2.80
CA GLY A 98 -11.67 9.02 -2.75
C GLY A 98 -12.83 8.04 -2.52
N GLY A 99 -12.75 6.83 -3.06
CA GLY A 99 -13.74 5.79 -2.79
C GLY A 99 -13.66 5.17 -1.39
N LEU A 100 -12.52 5.33 -0.71
CA LEU A 100 -12.25 4.79 0.63
C LEU A 100 -12.24 5.88 1.73
N ASP A 101 -12.68 7.10 1.42
CA ASP A 101 -12.61 8.23 2.36
C ASP A 101 -13.31 7.91 3.69
N ASP A 102 -14.47 7.24 3.64
CA ASP A 102 -15.26 6.83 4.82
C ASP A 102 -14.92 5.41 5.34
N TYR A 103 -13.92 4.75 4.75
CA TYR A 103 -13.49 3.43 5.19
C TYR A 103 -12.42 3.54 6.29
N GLU A 104 -12.80 3.10 7.48
CA GLU A 104 -11.90 2.94 8.62
C GLU A 104 -11.94 1.49 9.07
N PRO A 105 -10.84 0.71 8.93
CA PRO A 105 -10.78 -0.67 9.40
C PRO A 105 -11.14 -0.74 10.89
N ARG A 106 -12.14 -1.55 11.22
CA ARG A 106 -12.51 -1.84 12.61
C ARG A 106 -12.16 -3.28 12.91
N GLU A 107 -11.57 -3.50 14.08
CA GLU A 107 -11.34 -4.86 14.56
C GLU A 107 -12.67 -5.60 14.64
N SER A 108 -12.67 -6.82 14.12
CA SER A 108 -13.82 -7.72 14.13
C SER A 108 -13.47 -8.91 15.00
N SER A 109 -14.40 -9.35 15.85
CA SER A 109 -14.22 -10.60 16.60
C SER A 109 -14.10 -11.85 15.72
N ARG A 110 -14.39 -11.71 14.41
CA ARG A 110 -14.22 -12.75 13.40
C ARG A 110 -12.89 -12.66 12.63
N ALA A 111 -12.08 -11.62 12.87
CA ALA A 111 -10.78 -11.49 12.21
C ALA A 111 -9.76 -12.45 12.83
N VAL A 112 -8.94 -13.09 11.99
CA VAL A 112 -7.76 -13.85 12.41
C VAL A 112 -6.52 -12.99 12.17
N LEU A 113 -6.09 -12.31 13.22
CA LEU A 113 -4.97 -11.37 13.19
C LEU A 113 -3.63 -12.11 13.16
N ARG A 114 -2.59 -11.48 12.63
CA ARG A 114 -1.23 -12.04 12.53
C ARG A 114 -0.71 -12.54 13.87
N ALA A 115 -1.00 -11.84 14.96
CA ALA A 115 -0.61 -12.26 16.31
C ALA A 115 -1.17 -13.65 16.68
N GLN A 116 -2.36 -13.99 16.17
CA GLN A 116 -3.05 -15.27 16.41
C GLN A 116 -2.62 -16.37 15.42
N ARG A 117 -1.95 -16.02 14.31
CA ARG A 117 -1.48 -16.99 13.30
C ARG A 117 -0.22 -17.75 13.71
N ARG A 118 0.52 -17.29 14.72
CA ARG A 118 1.73 -17.98 15.21
C ARG A 118 1.41 -19.37 15.78
N ASP A 119 0.21 -19.55 16.32
CA ASP A 119 -0.25 -20.82 16.89
C ASP A 119 -0.79 -21.80 15.81
N LEU A 120 -0.94 -21.34 14.56
CA LEU A 120 -1.45 -22.13 13.42
C LEU A 120 -0.33 -22.68 12.52
N LEU A 121 0.94 -22.32 12.80
CA LEU A 121 2.11 -22.69 11.99
C LEU A 121 3.09 -23.59 12.75
N THR A 122 2.73 -24.08 13.94
CA THR A 122 3.52 -25.03 14.74
C THR A 122 3.14 -26.50 14.52
N GLU A 123 2.29 -26.79 13.54
CA GLU A 123 2.08 -28.16 13.07
C GLU A 123 2.85 -28.36 11.76
N ASP A 124 4.14 -28.68 11.87
CA ASP A 124 4.93 -29.52 10.94
C ASP A 124 6.29 -29.89 11.57
#